data_AF-A0A4Q0SXB0-F1
#
_entry.id   AF-A0A4Q0SXB0-F1
#
_cell.length_a   1.000
_cell.length_b   1.000
_cell.length_c   1.000
_cell.angle_alpha   90.00
_cell.angle_beta   90.00
_cell.angle_gamma   90.00
#
_symmetry.space_group_name_H-M   'P 1'
#
loop_
_entity.id
_entity.type
_entity.pdbx_description
1 polymer ?
#
loop_
_entity_poly.entity_id
_entity_poly.type
_entity_poly.pdbx_seq_one_letter_code
_entity_poly.pdbx_strand_id
1 'polypeptide(L)'
;MAFAIAAGVFAGFSRTYYAISYFHSPSIPFWVHVHGAVFTGWILFYLLQNLLAMYGRMNLHRSLGLAGGLLASGVVVMGSAVALRQARLGRSFPFPDVYSSLAVSAGQMALFGVFLFLGLRLRRDSESHKRFILMATQLFFFPAFGRLMQGISLLALLLALCFYFAGPLYDYLTRRSIHPAYRWGVPLLILTMPPFPVLASHAPVWHSVVDRWLL
;
A
#
# COMPACT_ATOMS: atom_id res chain seq x y z
N MET A 1 -10.88 11.47 1.34
CA MET A 1 -10.12 10.24 1.02
C MET A 1 -9.09 9.88 2.10
N ALA A 2 -8.23 10.81 2.54
CA ALA A 2 -7.17 10.49 3.51
C ALA A 2 -7.69 9.86 4.82
N PHE A 3 -8.77 10.40 5.41
CA PHE A 3 -9.42 9.78 6.57
C PHE A 3 -9.95 8.37 6.30
N ALA A 4 -10.55 8.14 5.12
CA ALA A 4 -11.06 6.82 4.74
C ALA A 4 -9.92 5.80 4.56
N ILE A 5 -8.77 6.23 4.02
CA ILE A 5 -7.54 5.43 3.99
C ILE A 5 -7.11 5.05 5.40
N ALA A 6 -6.99 6.03 6.29
CA ALA A 6 -6.55 5.79 7.66
C ALA A 6 -7.50 4.86 8.42
N ALA A 7 -8.81 5.09 8.29
CA ALA A 7 -9.84 4.24 8.90
C ALA A 7 -9.82 2.82 8.33
N GLY A 8 -9.70 2.66 7.01
CA GLY A 8 -9.65 1.34 6.36
C GLY A 8 -8.41 0.54 6.76
N VAL A 9 -7.23 1.18 6.80
CA VAL A 9 -6.00 0.56 7.27
C VAL A 9 -6.10 0.23 8.76
N PHE A 10 -6.59 1.14 9.59
CA PHE A 10 -6.78 0.88 11.02
C PHE A 10 -7.71 -0.31 11.26
N ALA A 11 -8.87 -0.35 10.60
CA ALA A 11 -9.82 -1.44 10.70
C ALA A 11 -9.21 -2.78 10.26
N GLY A 12 -8.56 -2.82 9.10
CA GLY A 12 -7.95 -4.05 8.57
C GLY A 12 -6.83 -4.63 9.45
N PHE A 13 -6.07 -3.78 10.12
CA PHE A 13 -4.98 -4.19 11.00
C PHE A 13 -5.37 -4.23 12.49
N SER A 14 -6.61 -3.87 12.85
CA SER A 14 -7.06 -3.86 14.24
C SER A 14 -6.94 -5.25 14.87
N ARG A 15 -7.53 -6.27 14.23
CA ARG A 15 -7.52 -7.65 14.77
C ARG A 15 -6.14 -8.28 14.83
N THR A 16 -5.26 -7.92 13.89
CA THR A 16 -3.95 -8.57 13.70
C THR A 16 -2.78 -7.81 14.31
N TYR A 17 -2.99 -6.57 14.75
CA TYR A 17 -1.94 -5.73 15.30
C TYR A 17 -2.43 -4.79 16.41
N TYR A 18 -3.32 -3.82 16.12
CA TYR A 18 -3.64 -2.75 17.07
C TYR A 18 -4.43 -3.21 18.31
N ALA A 19 -5.28 -4.22 18.16
CA ALA A 19 -6.11 -4.81 19.22
C ALA A 19 -5.78 -6.30 19.43
N ILE A 20 -4.56 -6.72 19.09
CA ILE A 20 -4.14 -8.12 19.09
C ILE A 20 -4.38 -8.86 20.42
N SER A 21 -4.24 -8.15 21.55
CA SER A 21 -4.49 -8.67 22.90
C SER A 21 -5.96 -9.00 23.14
N TYR A 22 -6.89 -8.18 22.63
CA TYR A 22 -8.33 -8.40 22.74
C TYR A 22 -8.78 -9.66 21.98
N PHE A 23 -8.06 -9.99 20.89
CA PHE A 23 -8.37 -11.14 20.04
C PHE A 23 -7.58 -12.40 20.42
N HIS A 24 -6.96 -12.45 21.61
CA HIS A 24 -6.25 -13.62 22.15
C HIS A 24 -5.26 -14.24 21.15
N SER A 25 -4.64 -13.40 20.33
CA SER A 25 -3.75 -13.84 19.25
C SER A 25 -2.31 -14.01 19.77
N PRO A 26 -1.48 -14.84 19.11
CA PRO A 26 -0.10 -15.05 19.50
C PRO A 26 0.72 -13.75 19.56
N SER A 27 1.73 -13.72 20.43
CA SER A 27 2.65 -12.59 20.52
C SER A 27 3.32 -12.30 19.17
N ILE A 28 3.30 -11.03 18.76
CA ILE A 28 3.98 -10.59 17.55
C ILE A 28 5.45 -10.28 17.84
N PRO A 29 6.38 -10.75 16.98
CA PRO A 29 7.80 -10.52 17.19
C PRO A 29 8.17 -9.06 16.95
N PHE A 30 9.24 -8.59 17.59
CA PHE A 30 9.69 -7.18 17.55
C PHE A 30 9.80 -6.58 16.13
N TRP A 31 10.28 -7.35 15.16
CA TRP A 31 10.41 -6.87 13.78
C TRP A 31 9.06 -6.55 13.12
N VAL A 32 7.96 -7.19 13.54
CA VAL A 32 6.59 -6.83 13.10
C VAL A 32 6.18 -5.50 13.72
N HIS A 33 6.59 -5.20 14.95
CA HIS A 33 6.33 -3.89 15.56
C HIS A 33 7.06 -2.76 14.81
N VAL A 34 8.32 -2.97 14.41
CA VAL A 34 9.06 -1.98 13.61
C VAL A 34 8.38 -1.76 12.26
N HIS A 35 8.00 -2.84 11.57
CA HIS A 35 7.24 -2.73 10.32
C HIS A 35 5.90 -2.00 10.52
N GLY A 36 5.13 -2.38 11.55
CA GLY A 36 3.88 -1.73 11.91
C GLY A 36 4.08 -0.24 12.16
N ALA A 37 5.07 0.14 12.97
CA ALA A 37 5.38 1.54 13.27
C ALA A 37 5.72 2.36 12.01
N VAL A 38 6.50 1.81 11.08
CA VAL A 38 6.85 2.48 9.81
C VAL A 38 5.61 2.70 8.95
N PHE A 39 4.75 1.68 8.78
CA PHE A 39 3.55 1.78 7.96
C PHE A 39 2.48 2.66 8.61
N THR A 40 2.24 2.54 9.92
CA THR A 40 1.37 3.44 10.67
C THR A 40 1.88 4.88 10.57
N GLY A 41 3.19 5.07 10.73
CA GLY A 41 3.85 6.35 10.56
C GLY A 41 3.58 6.97 9.19
N TRP A 42 3.67 6.18 8.11
CA TRP A 42 3.36 6.65 6.76
C TRP A 42 1.90 7.13 6.63
N ILE A 43 0.93 6.37 7.16
CA ILE A 43 -0.49 6.75 7.11
C ILE A 43 -0.75 8.05 7.89
N LEU A 44 -0.18 8.17 9.09
CA LEU A 44 -0.30 9.39 9.90
C LEU A 44 0.40 10.59 9.23
N PHE A 45 1.57 10.38 8.62
CA PHE A 45 2.27 11.41 7.88
C PHE A 45 1.49 11.85 6.64
N TYR A 46 0.89 10.91 5.90
CA TYR A 46 0.03 11.23 4.77
C TYR A 46 -1.20 12.05 5.19
N LEU A 47 -1.85 11.70 6.31
CA LEU A 47 -2.92 12.51 6.90
C LEU A 47 -2.43 13.91 7.25
N LEU A 48 -1.31 14.04 7.96
CA LEU A 48 -0.71 15.33 8.33
C LEU A 48 -0.44 16.19 7.10
N GLN A 49 0.16 15.63 6.05
CA GLN A 49 0.45 16.37 4.81
C GLN A 49 -0.80 16.87 4.10
N ASN A 50 -1.89 16.08 4.11
CA ASN A 50 -3.19 16.50 3.60
C ASN A 50 -3.81 17.63 4.45
N LEU A 51 -3.73 17.53 5.78
CA LEU A 51 -4.21 18.56 6.69
C LEU A 51 -3.44 19.87 6.52
N LEU A 52 -2.11 19.82 6.42
CA LEU A 52 -1.28 21.00 6.18
C LEU A 52 -1.65 21.68 4.85
N ALA A 53 -1.89 20.90 3.80
CA ALA A 53 -2.34 21.44 2.52
C ALA A 53 -3.75 22.06 2.60
N MET A 54 -4.68 21.38 3.29
CA MET A 54 -6.06 21.85 3.50
C MET A 54 -6.11 23.18 4.27
N TYR A 55 -5.27 23.32 5.31
CA TYR A 55 -5.16 24.55 6.11
C TYR A 55 -4.20 25.60 5.52
N GLY A 56 -3.73 25.42 4.29
CA GLY A 56 -2.86 26.38 3.60
C GLY A 56 -1.43 26.51 4.18
N ARG A 57 -1.01 25.60 5.05
CA ARG A 57 0.32 25.59 5.69
C ARG A 57 1.40 24.98 4.77
N MET A 58 1.50 25.50 3.55
CA MET A 58 2.36 24.94 2.50
C MET A 58 3.86 24.98 2.82
N ASN A 59 4.31 25.93 3.65
CA ASN A 59 5.70 25.98 4.11
C ASN A 59 6.06 24.77 5.00
N LEU A 60 5.14 24.38 5.90
CA LEU A 60 5.30 23.18 6.73
C LEU A 60 5.18 21.90 5.90
N HIS A 61 4.22 21.85 4.96
CA HIS A 61 4.09 20.73 4.02
C HIS A 61 5.42 20.45 3.29
N ARG A 62 6.04 21.50 2.74
CA ARG A 62 7.30 21.40 2.00
C ARG A 62 8.49 21.04 2.88
N SER A 63 8.64 21.68 4.05
CA SER A 63 9.77 21.41 4.95
C SER A 63 9.74 19.99 5.51
N LEU A 64 8.56 19.47 5.85
CA LEU A 64 8.38 18.09 6.31
C LEU A 64 8.49 17.06 5.17
N GLY A 65 8.43 17.48 3.90
CA GLY A 65 8.48 16.58 2.75
C GLY A 65 9.74 15.70 2.69
N LEU A 66 10.89 16.20 3.17
CA LEU A 66 12.13 15.41 3.26
C LEU A 66 11.98 14.24 4.24
N ALA A 67 11.39 14.46 5.41
CA ALA A 67 11.08 13.40 6.36
C ALA A 67 10.11 12.38 5.75
N GLY A 68 9.17 12.84 4.93
CA GLY A 68 8.28 11.99 4.15
C GLY A 68 9.02 11.06 3.19
N GLY A 69 10.04 11.56 2.48
CA GLY A 69 10.86 10.75 1.58
C GLY A 69 11.65 9.65 2.31
N LEU A 70 12.21 9.98 3.48
CA LEU A 70 12.92 9.00 4.32
C LEU A 70 11.96 7.92 4.84
N LEU A 71 10.80 8.33 5.36
CA LEU A 71 9.77 7.41 5.85
C LEU A 71 9.28 6.48 4.74
N ALA A 72 9.04 7.01 3.55
CA ALA A 72 8.63 6.22 2.39
C ALA A 72 9.71 5.22 1.93
N SER A 73 10.98 5.58 2.05
CA SER A 73 12.10 4.65 1.82
C SER A 73 12.05 3.51 2.84
N GLY A 74 11.76 3.84 4.11
CA GLY A 74 11.52 2.86 5.16
C GLY A 74 10.35 1.92 4.84
N VAL A 75 9.25 2.42 4.25
CA VAL A 75 8.11 1.59 3.81
C VAL A 75 8.55 0.56 2.78
N VAL A 76 9.31 0.94 1.75
CA VAL A 76 9.81 0.01 0.73
C VAL A 76 10.71 -1.06 1.36
N VAL A 77 11.70 -0.63 2.15
CA VAL A 77 12.66 -1.54 2.79
C VAL A 77 11.95 -2.50 3.74
N MET A 78 11.11 -2.00 4.64
CA MET A 78 10.42 -2.82 5.63
C MET A 78 9.33 -3.68 5.01
N GLY A 79 8.65 -3.23 3.95
CA GLY A 79 7.67 -4.03 3.23
C GLY A 79 8.31 -5.24 2.56
N SER A 80 9.42 -5.02 1.83
CA SER A 80 10.18 -6.11 1.19
C SER A 80 10.82 -7.04 2.21
N ALA A 81 11.49 -6.51 3.24
CA ALA A 81 12.18 -7.31 4.25
C ALA A 81 11.22 -8.21 5.05
N VAL A 82 10.06 -7.68 5.43
CA VAL A 82 9.03 -8.46 6.14
C VAL A 82 8.41 -9.52 5.23
N ALA A 83 8.13 -9.21 3.97
CA ALA A 83 7.60 -10.18 3.02
C ALA A 83 8.55 -11.38 2.85
N LEU A 84 9.85 -11.12 2.63
CA LEU A 84 10.88 -12.16 2.53
C LEU A 84 11.01 -12.98 3.82
N ARG A 85 10.99 -12.32 4.99
CA ARG A 85 11.08 -13.01 6.27
C ARG A 85 9.87 -13.91 6.53
N GLN A 86 8.66 -13.42 6.24
CA GLN A 86 7.43 -14.22 6.39
C GLN A 86 7.42 -15.42 5.44
N ALA A 87 7.88 -15.23 4.20
CA ALA A 87 8.06 -16.28 3.22
C ALA A 87 9.01 -17.38 3.71
N ARG A 88 10.17 -17.01 4.27
CA ARG A 88 11.13 -17.96 4.88
C ARG A 88 10.56 -18.72 6.09
N LEU A 89 9.58 -18.13 6.78
CA LEU A 89 8.85 -18.78 7.87
C LEU A 89 7.65 -19.62 7.38
N GLY A 90 7.47 -19.77 6.06
CA GLY A 90 6.34 -20.51 5.48
C GLY A 90 4.97 -19.82 5.66
N ARG A 91 4.96 -18.51 5.96
CA ARG A 91 3.73 -17.75 6.24
C ARG A 91 3.29 -16.97 5.01
N SER A 92 2.13 -17.31 4.47
CA SER A 92 1.58 -16.70 3.26
C SER A 92 0.25 -15.96 3.44
N PHE A 93 -0.39 -16.03 4.62
CA PHE A 93 -1.72 -15.42 4.82
C PHE A 93 -1.77 -13.93 4.42
N PRO A 94 -2.81 -13.46 3.68
CA PRO A 94 -4.02 -14.18 3.26
C PRO A 94 -3.93 -14.92 1.91
N PHE A 95 -2.73 -15.13 1.37
CA PHE A 95 -2.51 -15.74 0.06
C PHE A 95 -2.41 -17.27 0.13
N PRO A 96 -2.70 -17.98 -0.98
CA PRO A 96 -2.64 -19.43 -1.02
C PRO A 96 -1.27 -20.01 -0.66
N ASP A 97 -0.19 -19.33 -1.05
CA ASP A 97 1.17 -19.85 -0.93
C ASP A 97 2.21 -18.70 -0.85
N VAL A 98 3.46 -19.08 -0.60
CA VAL A 98 4.55 -18.11 -0.41
C VAL A 98 4.92 -17.39 -1.72
N TYR A 99 4.82 -18.04 -2.88
CA TYR A 99 5.14 -17.44 -4.17
C TYR A 99 4.12 -16.36 -4.53
N SER A 100 2.84 -16.61 -4.32
CA SER A 100 1.77 -15.63 -4.54
C SER A 100 1.85 -14.46 -3.56
N SER A 101 2.15 -14.73 -2.28
CA SER A 101 2.38 -13.70 -1.27
C SER A 101 3.56 -12.77 -1.63
N LEU A 102 4.67 -13.35 -2.08
CA LEU A 102 5.84 -12.58 -2.52
C LEU A 102 5.58 -11.82 -3.83
N ALA A 103 4.83 -12.38 -4.77
CA ALA A 103 4.52 -11.71 -6.03
C ALA A 103 3.70 -10.43 -5.78
N VAL A 104 2.69 -10.53 -4.92
CA VAL A 104 1.91 -9.35 -4.48
C VAL A 104 2.81 -8.36 -3.77
N SER A 105 3.58 -8.80 -2.77
CA SER A 105 4.41 -7.90 -1.96
C SER A 105 5.46 -7.18 -2.79
N ALA A 106 6.13 -7.89 -3.70
CA ALA A 106 7.13 -7.33 -4.61
C ALA A 106 6.49 -6.32 -5.58
N GLY A 107 5.35 -6.67 -6.19
CA GLY A 107 4.62 -5.78 -7.08
C GLY A 107 4.17 -4.50 -6.38
N GLN A 108 3.63 -4.61 -5.16
CA GLN A 108 3.21 -3.46 -4.37
C GLN A 108 4.37 -2.57 -3.95
N MET A 109 5.51 -3.12 -3.49
CA MET A 109 6.65 -2.31 -3.09
C MET A 109 7.32 -1.63 -4.28
N ALA A 110 7.45 -2.32 -5.41
CA ALA A 110 7.94 -1.73 -6.66
C ALA A 110 7.03 -0.58 -7.12
N LEU A 111 5.72 -0.81 -7.17
CA LEU A 111 4.77 0.20 -7.64
C LEU A 111 4.63 1.37 -6.66
N PHE A 112 4.70 1.13 -5.35
CA PHE A 112 4.78 2.17 -4.34
C PHE A 112 6.00 3.07 -4.58
N GLY A 113 7.18 2.46 -4.79
CA GLY A 113 8.41 3.20 -5.09
C GLY A 113 8.30 4.04 -6.38
N VAL A 114 7.72 3.48 -7.45
CA VAL A 114 7.50 4.18 -8.72
C VAL A 114 6.55 5.37 -8.54
N PHE A 115 5.39 5.18 -7.91
CA PHE A 115 4.44 6.27 -7.69
C PHE A 115 4.99 7.32 -6.74
N LEU A 116 5.69 6.92 -5.67
CA LEU A 116 6.37 7.87 -4.79
C LEU A 116 7.39 8.71 -5.57
N PHE A 117 8.27 8.06 -6.34
CA PHE A 117 9.27 8.75 -7.15
C PHE A 117 8.63 9.75 -8.10
N LEU A 118 7.57 9.37 -8.81
CA LEU A 118 6.86 10.25 -9.74
C LEU A 118 6.15 11.38 -9.01
N GLY A 119 5.52 11.11 -7.86
CA GLY A 119 4.92 12.13 -7.02
C GLY A 119 5.94 13.17 -6.54
N LEU A 120 7.12 12.74 -6.11
CA LEU A 120 8.20 13.63 -5.66
C LEU A 120 8.88 14.36 -6.83
N ARG A 121 9.05 13.71 -7.98
CA ARG A 121 9.62 14.31 -9.19
C ARG A 121 8.72 15.40 -9.76
N LEU A 122 7.42 15.14 -9.77
CA LEU A 122 6.39 16.05 -10.29
C LEU A 122 5.80 16.97 -9.19
N ARG A 123 6.52 17.17 -8.07
CA ARG A 123 6.07 18.01 -6.94
C ARG A 123 5.77 19.47 -7.26
N ARG A 124 6.22 19.97 -8.41
CA ARG A 124 5.89 21.31 -8.91
C ARG A 124 4.53 21.38 -9.61
N ASP A 125 4.02 20.24 -10.08
CA ASP A 125 2.66 20.09 -10.57
C ASP A 125 1.81 19.44 -9.45
N SER A 126 1.05 20.28 -8.75
CA SER A 126 0.23 19.85 -7.61
C SER A 126 -0.81 18.80 -8.01
N GLU A 127 -1.31 18.83 -9.24
CA GLU A 127 -2.30 17.89 -9.74
C GLU A 127 -1.69 16.50 -9.95
N SER A 128 -0.51 16.41 -10.58
CA SER A 128 0.20 15.13 -10.69
C SER A 128 0.68 14.61 -9.34
N HIS A 129 1.31 15.48 -8.53
CA HIS A 129 1.88 15.13 -7.23
C HIS A 129 0.87 14.42 -6.33
N LYS A 130 -0.28 15.06 -6.07
CA LYS A 130 -1.27 14.53 -5.13
C LYS A 130 -1.87 13.19 -5.60
N ARG A 131 -2.03 13.00 -6.91
CA ARG A 131 -2.58 11.76 -7.50
C ARG A 131 -1.62 10.59 -7.37
N PHE A 132 -0.32 10.79 -7.62
CA PHE A 132 0.67 9.74 -7.43
C PHE A 132 0.86 9.37 -5.95
N ILE A 133 0.90 10.34 -5.04
CA ILE A 133 0.99 10.05 -3.60
C ILE A 133 -0.28 9.33 -3.10
N LEU A 134 -1.46 9.69 -3.61
CA LEU A 134 -2.70 8.98 -3.32
C LEU A 134 -2.62 7.52 -3.80
N MET A 135 -2.26 7.29 -5.08
CA MET A 135 -2.15 5.94 -5.64
C MET A 135 -1.11 5.09 -4.93
N ALA A 136 0.06 5.65 -4.58
CA ALA A 136 1.04 4.97 -3.75
C ALA A 136 0.43 4.48 -2.44
N THR A 137 -0.33 5.36 -1.76
CA THR A 137 -0.93 5.03 -0.46
C THR A 137 -2.10 4.04 -0.59
N GLN A 138 -2.82 4.05 -1.71
CA GLN A 138 -3.93 3.12 -1.97
C GLN A 138 -3.47 1.66 -2.05
N LEU A 139 -2.21 1.37 -2.36
CA LEU A 139 -1.67 0.01 -2.38
C LEU A 139 -1.88 -0.75 -1.05
N PHE A 140 -1.99 -0.04 0.07
CA PHE A 140 -2.21 -0.65 1.38
C PHE A 140 -3.64 -1.12 1.65
N PHE A 141 -4.61 -0.72 0.82
CA PHE A 141 -6.00 -1.15 1.00
C PHE A 141 -6.20 -2.64 0.81
N PHE A 142 -5.55 -3.23 -0.19
CA PHE A 142 -5.72 -4.64 -0.46
C PHE A 142 -5.26 -5.52 0.73
N PRO A 143 -4.04 -5.38 1.27
CA PRO A 143 -3.65 -6.15 2.46
C PRO A 143 -4.45 -5.80 3.72
N ALA A 144 -5.00 -4.59 3.84
CA ALA A 144 -5.89 -4.20 4.93
C ALA A 144 -7.24 -4.93 4.84
N PHE A 145 -7.91 -4.88 3.69
CA PHE A 145 -9.20 -5.52 3.50
C PHE A 145 -9.11 -7.04 3.49
N GLY A 146 -8.02 -7.62 2.97
CA GLY A 146 -7.79 -9.06 3.09
C GLY A 146 -7.71 -9.54 4.55
N ARG A 147 -7.12 -8.74 5.44
CA ARG A 147 -7.11 -9.03 6.88
C ARG A 147 -8.48 -8.81 7.53
N LEU A 148 -9.17 -7.73 7.15
CA LEU A 148 -10.51 -7.41 7.65
C LEU A 148 -11.51 -8.54 7.32
N MET A 149 -11.44 -9.07 6.10
CA MET A 149 -12.30 -10.15 5.59
C MET A 149 -11.76 -11.55 5.88
N GLN A 150 -10.61 -11.66 6.56
CA GLN A 150 -9.94 -12.92 6.88
C GLN A 150 -9.62 -13.80 5.65
N GLY A 151 -9.31 -13.18 4.52
CA GLY A 151 -9.01 -13.88 3.26
C GLY A 151 -9.17 -12.97 2.04
N ILE A 152 -8.88 -13.53 0.87
CA ILE A 152 -9.10 -12.87 -0.43
C ILE A 152 -10.54 -13.15 -0.85
N SER A 153 -11.48 -12.30 -0.41
CA SER A 153 -12.89 -12.39 -0.79
C SER A 153 -13.26 -11.42 -1.91
N LEU A 154 -14.33 -11.72 -2.65
CA LEU A 154 -14.88 -10.80 -3.64
C LEU A 154 -15.16 -9.42 -3.04
N LEU A 155 -15.70 -9.37 -1.83
CA LEU A 155 -15.95 -8.11 -1.12
C LEU A 155 -14.66 -7.31 -0.84
N ALA A 156 -13.58 -7.97 -0.41
CA ALA A 156 -12.28 -7.29 -0.20
C ALA A 156 -11.75 -6.66 -1.50
N LEU A 157 -11.90 -7.38 -2.62
CA LEU A 157 -11.47 -6.90 -3.94
C LEU A 157 -12.35 -5.72 -4.40
N LEU A 158 -13.67 -5.83 -4.29
CA LEU A 158 -14.61 -4.77 -4.66
C LEU A 158 -14.38 -3.50 -3.84
N LEU A 159 -14.15 -3.62 -2.54
CA LEU A 159 -13.83 -2.46 -1.69
C LEU A 159 -12.56 -1.76 -2.15
N ALA A 160 -11.47 -2.50 -2.38
CA ALA A 160 -10.24 -1.91 -2.89
C ALA A 160 -10.43 -1.24 -4.27
N LEU A 161 -11.20 -1.85 -5.17
CA LEU A 161 -11.55 -1.24 -6.46
C LEU A 161 -12.32 0.07 -6.29
N CYS A 162 -13.31 0.13 -5.38
CA CYS A 162 -14.02 1.37 -5.06
C CYS A 162 -13.03 2.48 -4.66
N PHE A 163 -12.03 2.16 -3.84
CA PHE A 163 -11.00 3.12 -3.47
C PHE A 163 -10.10 3.51 -4.64
N TYR A 164 -9.66 2.56 -5.47
CA TYR A 164 -8.79 2.84 -6.62
C TYR A 164 -9.49 3.75 -7.64
N PHE A 165 -10.78 3.55 -7.87
CA PHE A 165 -11.58 4.35 -8.80
C PHE A 165 -12.12 5.65 -8.22
N ALA A 166 -12.09 5.86 -6.90
CA ALA A 166 -12.65 7.07 -6.30
C ALA A 166 -11.96 8.37 -6.79
N GLY A 167 -10.65 8.35 -7.00
CA GLY A 167 -9.90 9.47 -7.57
C GLY A 167 -10.28 9.79 -9.03
N PRO A 168 -10.20 8.82 -9.96
CA PRO A 168 -10.66 8.98 -11.34
C PRO A 168 -12.13 9.39 -11.45
N LEU A 169 -13.00 8.81 -10.63
CA LEU A 169 -14.42 9.15 -10.59
C LEU A 169 -14.61 10.61 -10.16
N TYR A 170 -13.91 11.05 -9.12
CA TYR A 170 -13.92 12.45 -8.69
C TYR A 170 -13.46 13.39 -9.81
N ASP A 171 -12.36 13.06 -10.50
CA ASP A 171 -11.86 13.84 -11.65
C ASP A 171 -12.91 13.94 -12.76
N TYR A 172 -13.54 12.82 -13.12
CA TYR A 172 -14.57 12.81 -14.15
C TYR A 172 -15.81 13.60 -13.74
N LEU A 173 -16.30 13.44 -12.51
CA LEU A 173 -17.49 14.14 -12.03
C LEU A 173 -17.28 15.65 -11.92
N THR A 174 -16.09 16.09 -11.52
CA THR A 174 -15.80 17.52 -11.29
C THR A 174 -15.22 18.25 -12.50
N ARG A 175 -14.49 17.55 -13.37
CA ARG A 175 -13.74 18.15 -14.50
C ARG A 175 -14.09 17.56 -15.86
N ARG A 176 -14.95 16.53 -15.91
CA ARG A 176 -15.32 15.78 -17.13
C ARG A 176 -14.11 15.16 -17.87
N SER A 177 -12.99 14.98 -17.16
CA SER A 177 -11.77 14.41 -17.73
C SER A 177 -10.97 13.70 -16.64
N ILE A 178 -10.51 12.49 -16.95
CA ILE A 178 -9.64 11.71 -16.05
C ILE A 178 -8.19 12.12 -16.31
N HIS A 179 -7.50 12.54 -15.24
CA HIS A 179 -6.10 12.95 -15.30
C HIS A 179 -5.19 11.82 -15.84
N PRO A 180 -4.19 12.11 -16.69
CA PRO A 180 -3.31 11.10 -17.27
C PRO A 180 -2.68 10.14 -16.25
N ALA A 181 -2.29 10.64 -15.08
CA ALA A 181 -1.76 9.83 -13.98
C ALA A 181 -2.66 8.62 -13.63
N TYR A 182 -3.98 8.80 -13.62
CA TYR A 182 -4.92 7.73 -13.31
C TYR A 182 -5.11 6.74 -14.46
N ARG A 183 -4.99 7.19 -15.72
CA ARG A 183 -5.27 6.35 -16.90
C ARG A 183 -4.37 5.13 -16.98
N TRP A 184 -3.14 5.25 -16.52
CA TRP A 184 -2.20 4.13 -16.45
C TRP A 184 -1.89 3.71 -15.00
N GLY A 185 -1.98 4.61 -14.02
CA GLY A 185 -1.76 4.29 -12.62
C GLY A 185 -2.80 3.34 -12.04
N VAL A 186 -4.09 3.51 -12.36
CA VAL A 186 -5.15 2.62 -11.86
C VAL A 186 -5.06 1.21 -12.43
N PRO A 187 -4.83 1.01 -13.75
CA PRO A 187 -4.53 -0.32 -14.27
C PRO A 187 -3.34 -0.98 -13.56
N LEU A 188 -2.25 -0.25 -13.30
CA LEU A 188 -1.11 -0.79 -12.55
C LEU A 188 -1.49 -1.18 -11.11
N LEU A 189 -2.30 -0.37 -10.42
CA LEU A 189 -2.82 -0.72 -9.09
C LEU A 189 -3.61 -2.04 -9.14
N ILE A 190 -4.50 -2.19 -10.12
CA ILE A 190 -5.32 -3.40 -10.30
C ILE A 190 -4.43 -4.62 -10.55
N LEU A 191 -3.37 -4.49 -11.34
CA LEU A 191 -2.42 -5.58 -11.61
C LEU A 191 -1.66 -6.06 -10.35
N THR A 192 -1.61 -5.27 -9.27
CA THR A 192 -1.03 -5.72 -7.99
C THR A 192 -2.01 -6.47 -7.09
N MET A 193 -3.27 -6.63 -7.50
CA MET A 193 -4.29 -7.36 -6.76
C MET A 193 -4.64 -8.70 -7.40
N PRO A 194 -5.05 -9.74 -6.64
CA PRO A 194 -5.57 -10.98 -7.19
C PRO A 194 -6.70 -10.74 -8.20
N PRO A 195 -6.78 -11.55 -9.27
CA PRO A 195 -5.99 -12.77 -9.49
C PRO A 195 -4.61 -12.56 -10.11
N PHE A 196 -4.29 -11.36 -10.62
CA PHE A 196 -3.12 -11.14 -11.49
C PHE A 196 -1.76 -11.57 -10.91
N PRO A 197 -1.33 -11.14 -9.71
CA PRO A 197 -0.05 -11.56 -9.14
C PRO A 197 -0.06 -13.02 -8.70
N VAL A 198 -1.23 -13.61 -8.41
CA VAL A 198 -1.38 -15.05 -8.09
C VAL A 198 -1.17 -15.88 -9.36
N LEU A 199 -1.76 -15.46 -10.47
CA LEU A 199 -1.52 -16.11 -11.77
C LEU A 199 -0.07 -15.96 -12.20
N ALA A 200 0.49 -14.76 -12.06
CA ALA A 200 1.90 -14.49 -12.38
C ALA A 200 2.86 -15.30 -11.48
N SER A 201 2.48 -15.62 -10.24
CA SER A 201 3.33 -16.40 -9.35
C SER A 201 3.55 -17.83 -9.80
N HIS A 202 2.72 -18.39 -10.70
CA HIS A 202 2.93 -19.73 -11.25
C HIS A 202 3.97 -19.79 -12.37
N ALA A 203 4.52 -18.65 -12.80
CA ALA A 203 5.54 -18.62 -13.84
C ALA A 203 6.84 -19.30 -13.36
N PRO A 204 7.46 -20.22 -14.14
CA PRO A 204 8.70 -20.89 -13.74
C PRO A 204 9.85 -19.92 -13.43
N VAL A 205 9.91 -18.80 -14.16
CA VAL A 205 10.89 -17.74 -13.94
C VAL A 205 10.71 -17.13 -12.54
N TRP A 206 9.47 -16.90 -12.10
CA TRP A 206 9.19 -16.37 -10.76
C TRP A 206 9.62 -17.35 -9.67
N HIS A 207 9.30 -18.63 -9.80
CA HIS A 207 9.74 -19.67 -8.87
C HIS A 207 11.27 -19.66 -8.72
N SER A 208 12.01 -19.65 -9.84
CA SER A 208 13.48 -19.61 -9.80
C SER A 208 14.05 -18.38 -9.09
N VAL A 209 13.33 -17.25 -9.13
CA VAL A 209 13.71 -16.02 -8.42
C VAL A 209 13.42 -16.15 -6.93
N VAL A 210 12.21 -16.60 -6.59
CA VAL A 210 11.80 -16.81 -5.19
C VAL A 210 12.68 -17.83 -4.51
N ASP A 211 12.98 -18.96 -5.13
CA ASP A 211 13.84 -20.00 -4.57
C ASP A 211 15.20 -19.42 -4.20
N ARG A 212 15.81 -18.61 -5.08
CA ARG A 212 17.07 -17.91 -4.79
C ARG A 212 16.99 -16.89 -3.65
N TRP A 213 15.82 -16.27 -3.42
CA TRP A 213 15.63 -15.37 -2.29
C TRP A 213 15.41 -16.11 -0.96
N LEU A 214 14.95 -17.36 -1.03
CA LEU A 214 14.63 -18.19 0.13
C LEU A 214 15.77 -19.11 0.57
N LEU A 215 16.77 -19.35 -0.27
CA LEU A 215 18.09 -19.88 0.12
C LEU A 215 18.77 -18.96 1.16
#